data_AF-A0A3C0AE78-F1
#
_entry.id   AF-A0A3C0AE78-F1
#
_cell.length_a   1.000
_cell.length_b   1.000
_cell.length_c   1.000
_cell.angle_alpha   90.00
_cell.angle_beta   90.00
_cell.angle_gamma   90.00
#
_symmetry.space_group_name_H-M   'P 1'
#
loop_
_entity.id
_entity.type
_entity.pdbx_description
1 polymer ?
#
loop_
_entity_poly.entity_id
_entity_poly.type
_entity_poly.pdbx_seq_one_letter_code
_entity_poly.pdbx_strand_id
1 'polypeptide(L)'
;MRPNHPRVGSSVVSVLATVVCLSVVLAVTFYLVNPQSEMTVEKAPEQVQTSVESPLVLEEQETVAVTPAAETKPAEVTPRVSPEEQVAAHLTSGEFGQAIEVAETVSNLQERTLLLKMVVKAQMDSGDFMAALGTINRIPLDEERTQAMGERAQAMSLAGGSQLADFTELIDLIQSQTSGGWIDDGSGEGSLRQFSAGVRVDPNGMLHHISKQELKGELEALGAKARKASLNKNVAQNSQLRLISLTRLEKEVQQLIEEGRSPVETMKMLAGLTRVEYVFVYPEDQEIVVAGPAEAWIYNEQGLAVGVESGRPVLQLDDLVTILRTFSDNGEEIFGCSFDPRAEGLARVKEFVTQS
;
A
#
# COMPACT_ATOMS: atom_id res chain seq x y z
N MET A 1 -61.45 -70.96 -9.25
CA MET A 1 -60.53 -70.23 -10.14
C MET A 1 -60.08 -68.95 -9.43
N ARG A 2 -58.76 -68.79 -9.21
CA ARG A 2 -58.02 -67.54 -8.98
C ARG A 2 -58.22 -66.78 -7.64
N PRO A 3 -57.23 -65.98 -7.16
CA PRO A 3 -56.05 -66.50 -6.43
C PRO A 3 -55.67 -65.67 -5.18
N ASN A 4 -54.71 -66.19 -4.42
CA ASN A 4 -54.09 -65.61 -3.23
C ASN A 4 -53.28 -64.31 -3.50
N HIS A 5 -53.34 -63.37 -2.56
CA HIS A 5 -52.41 -62.24 -2.42
C HIS A 5 -51.09 -62.66 -1.76
N PRO A 6 -49.92 -62.15 -2.20
CA PRO A 6 -48.70 -62.22 -1.41
C PRO A 6 -48.55 -60.96 -0.54
N ARG A 7 -48.11 -61.16 0.71
CA ARG A 7 -47.65 -60.11 1.62
C ARG A 7 -46.21 -59.73 1.26
N VAL A 8 -45.91 -58.43 1.19
CA VAL A 8 -44.54 -57.90 1.07
C VAL A 8 -44.19 -57.19 2.37
N GLY A 9 -43.18 -57.73 3.06
CA GLY A 9 -42.54 -57.13 4.23
C GLY A 9 -41.08 -56.76 3.94
N SER A 10 -40.61 -55.76 4.70
CA SER A 10 -39.22 -55.33 4.93
C SER A 10 -38.39 -54.85 3.74
N SER A 11 -38.28 -53.52 3.59
CA SER A 11 -37.31 -52.85 2.69
C SER A 11 -36.32 -51.94 3.41
N VAL A 12 -36.36 -51.82 4.74
CA VAL A 12 -35.50 -50.88 5.48
C VAL A 12 -34.12 -51.49 5.80
N VAL A 13 -34.05 -52.81 6.03
CA VAL A 13 -32.80 -53.51 6.38
C VAL A 13 -31.84 -53.64 5.19
N SER A 14 -32.38 -53.76 3.97
CA SER A 14 -31.56 -53.90 2.75
C SER A 14 -30.88 -52.60 2.32
N VAL A 15 -31.43 -51.44 2.69
CA VAL A 15 -30.85 -50.13 2.36
C VAL A 15 -29.75 -49.75 3.34
N LEU A 16 -29.86 -50.13 4.61
CA LEU A 16 -28.78 -49.90 5.58
C LEU A 16 -27.54 -50.73 5.26
N ALA A 17 -27.72 -51.99 4.83
CA ALA A 17 -26.60 -52.87 4.51
C ALA A 17 -25.77 -52.38 3.30
N THR A 18 -26.41 -51.77 2.30
CA THR A 18 -25.70 -51.26 1.12
C THR A 18 -24.92 -49.97 1.40
N VAL A 19 -25.43 -49.09 2.26
CA VAL A 19 -24.71 -47.86 2.68
C VAL A 19 -23.47 -48.21 3.51
N VAL A 20 -23.58 -49.19 4.41
CA VAL A 20 -22.43 -49.65 5.21
C VAL A 20 -21.35 -50.26 4.32
N CYS A 21 -21.71 -51.14 3.37
CA CYS A 21 -20.73 -51.69 2.43
C CYS A 21 -20.03 -50.63 1.57
N LEU A 22 -20.75 -49.61 1.08
CA LEU A 22 -20.16 -48.54 0.28
C LEU A 22 -19.18 -47.69 1.10
N SER A 23 -19.50 -47.42 2.37
CA SER A 23 -18.63 -46.66 3.27
C SER A 23 -17.33 -47.38 3.61
N VAL A 24 -17.39 -48.71 3.79
CA VAL A 24 -16.19 -49.53 4.04
C VAL A 24 -15.31 -49.61 2.80
N VAL A 25 -15.89 -49.77 1.60
CA VAL A 25 -15.11 -49.80 0.36
C VAL A 25 -14.42 -48.46 0.12
N LEU A 26 -15.10 -47.33 0.34
CA LEU A 26 -14.52 -46.00 0.21
C LEU A 26 -13.38 -45.76 1.21
N ALA A 27 -13.54 -46.17 2.47
CA ALA A 27 -12.50 -46.06 3.50
C ALA A 27 -11.27 -46.92 3.17
N VAL A 28 -11.47 -48.15 2.68
CA VAL A 28 -10.37 -49.03 2.27
C VAL A 28 -9.65 -48.47 1.04
N THR A 29 -10.37 -47.94 0.05
CA THR A 29 -9.73 -47.29 -1.10
C THR A 29 -8.98 -46.01 -0.72
N PHE A 30 -9.49 -45.22 0.23
CA PHE A 30 -8.80 -44.03 0.73
C PHE A 30 -7.51 -44.42 1.47
N TYR A 31 -7.54 -45.48 2.28
CA TYR A 31 -6.38 -45.96 3.02
C TYR A 31 -5.31 -46.60 2.12
N LEU A 32 -5.71 -47.31 1.06
CA LEU A 32 -4.78 -47.90 0.09
C LEU A 32 -4.15 -46.88 -0.85
N VAL A 33 -4.86 -45.79 -1.18
CA VAL A 33 -4.35 -44.74 -2.09
C VAL A 33 -3.51 -43.70 -1.35
N ASN A 34 -3.71 -43.55 -0.03
CA ASN A 34 -3.04 -42.53 0.77
C ASN A 34 -2.38 -43.14 2.02
N PRO A 35 -1.34 -44.00 1.86
CA PRO A 35 -0.63 -44.55 3.00
C PRO A 35 0.03 -43.39 3.76
N GLN A 36 -0.43 -43.16 4.99
CA GLN A 36 0.24 -42.25 5.92
C GLN A 36 1.67 -42.76 6.10
N SER A 37 2.66 -41.96 5.73
CA SER A 37 4.05 -42.23 6.08
C SER A 37 4.18 -42.17 7.60
N GLU A 38 4.36 -43.34 8.22
CA GLU A 38 4.81 -43.45 9.61
C GLU A 38 6.12 -42.65 9.75
N MET A 39 6.04 -41.50 10.40
CA MET A 39 7.21 -40.78 10.87
C MET A 39 7.75 -41.54 12.08
N THR A 40 8.59 -42.53 11.80
CA THR A 40 9.47 -43.14 12.80
C THR A 40 10.46 -42.07 13.25
N VAL A 41 10.30 -41.59 14.48
CA VAL A 41 11.32 -40.77 15.15
C VAL A 41 12.48 -41.71 15.49
N GLU A 42 13.40 -41.86 14.55
CA GLU A 42 14.68 -42.53 14.76
C GLU A 42 15.66 -41.52 15.35
N LYS A 43 15.90 -41.62 16.66
CA LYS A 43 17.05 -41.00 17.32
C LYS A 43 18.32 -41.65 16.76
N ALA A 44 19.12 -40.89 16.03
CA ALA A 44 20.46 -41.28 15.59
C ALA A 44 21.50 -40.22 16.01
N PRO A 45 22.77 -40.62 16.21
CA PRO A 45 23.61 -40.15 17.30
C PRO A 45 24.49 -38.93 16.96
N GLU A 46 24.88 -38.27 18.04
CA GLU A 46 25.95 -37.30 18.16
C GLU A 46 27.26 -37.83 17.52
N GLN A 47 27.73 -37.17 16.47
CA GLN A 47 29.07 -37.36 15.90
C GLN A 47 29.72 -36.00 15.71
N VAL A 48 30.66 -35.75 16.62
CA VAL A 48 31.69 -34.71 16.60
C VAL A 48 32.61 -34.93 15.40
N GLN A 49 32.88 -33.88 14.62
CA GLN A 49 34.06 -33.85 13.75
C GLN A 49 34.62 -32.42 13.58
N THR A 50 35.50 -32.10 14.51
CA THR A 50 36.83 -31.49 14.31
C THR A 50 37.03 -30.58 13.09
N SER A 51 37.05 -29.27 13.33
CA SER A 51 37.77 -28.29 12.50
C SER A 51 39.21 -28.18 13.01
N VAL A 52 40.15 -28.24 12.08
CA VAL A 52 41.60 -28.22 12.31
C VAL A 52 42.07 -26.88 12.90
N GLU A 53 42.99 -26.99 13.85
CA GLU A 53 43.64 -25.97 14.67
C GLU A 53 44.92 -25.44 14.02
N SER A 54 45.27 -24.15 14.31
CA SER A 54 46.62 -23.62 14.65
C SER A 54 46.84 -22.16 14.19
N PRO A 55 47.67 -21.33 14.88
CA PRO A 55 47.51 -20.89 16.28
C PRO A 55 47.82 -19.38 16.48
N LEU A 56 47.50 -18.88 17.69
CA LEU A 56 47.94 -17.61 18.28
C LEU A 56 49.46 -17.56 18.53
N VAL A 57 50.04 -16.37 18.39
CA VAL A 57 51.37 -15.99 18.91
C VAL A 57 51.21 -14.71 19.76
N LEU A 58 51.60 -14.82 21.03
CA LEU A 58 51.90 -13.73 22.00
C LEU A 58 53.16 -12.98 21.55
N GLU A 59 53.39 -11.68 21.80
CA GLU A 59 53.77 -10.99 23.06
C GLU A 59 54.14 -9.54 22.60
N GLU A 60 54.01 -8.42 23.30
CA GLU A 60 54.70 -8.02 24.55
C GLU A 60 54.11 -6.66 25.03
N GLN A 61 54.03 -6.47 26.35
CA GLN A 61 53.74 -5.19 27.00
C GLN A 61 55.05 -4.43 27.26
N GLU A 62 55.08 -3.12 26.98
CA GLU A 62 56.10 -2.22 27.53
C GLU A 62 55.44 -1.02 28.23
N THR A 63 55.94 -0.78 29.43
CA THR A 63 55.55 0.21 30.43
C THR A 63 55.86 1.64 30.03
N VAL A 64 55.01 2.62 30.38
CA VAL A 64 55.41 4.05 30.40
C VAL A 64 55.01 4.73 31.70
N ALA A 65 55.98 5.44 32.26
CA ALA A 65 56.04 6.05 33.58
C ALA A 65 55.23 7.36 33.74
N VAL A 66 55.15 7.79 35.00
CA VAL A 66 54.37 8.90 35.58
C VAL A 66 55.05 10.28 35.42
N THR A 67 54.30 11.23 34.82
CA THR A 67 54.19 12.74 34.96
C THR A 67 55.43 13.65 35.18
N PRO A 68 55.44 14.91 34.66
CA PRO A 68 54.67 16.03 35.26
C PRO A 68 54.13 17.12 34.29
N ALA A 69 53.45 18.10 34.89
CA ALA A 69 52.62 19.18 34.34
C ALA A 69 53.30 20.27 33.49
N ALA A 70 52.53 20.83 32.54
CA ALA A 70 52.56 22.15 31.87
C ALA A 70 51.91 21.93 30.48
N GLU A 71 51.05 22.75 29.88
CA GLU A 71 50.79 24.18 29.93
C GLU A 71 49.46 24.37 29.19
N THR A 72 48.55 25.19 29.72
CA THR A 72 47.36 25.64 28.98
C THR A 72 47.82 26.54 27.83
N LYS A 73 47.69 26.07 26.58
CA LYS A 73 47.73 26.92 25.37
C LYS A 73 46.36 26.91 24.67
N PRO A 74 45.98 28.03 24.01
CA PRO A 74 44.59 28.38 23.75
C PRO A 74 43.92 27.43 22.78
N ALA A 75 42.60 27.29 22.97
CA ALA A 75 41.68 26.79 21.96
C ALA A 75 42.08 27.32 20.59
N GLU A 76 42.50 26.42 19.72
CA GLU A 76 42.64 26.68 18.30
C GLU A 76 41.24 27.04 17.81
N VAL A 77 41.05 28.35 17.57
CA VAL A 77 39.86 28.88 16.93
C VAL A 77 39.94 28.38 15.49
N THR A 78 39.42 27.18 15.26
CA THR A 78 38.91 26.81 13.94
C THR A 78 38.03 27.98 13.48
N PRO A 79 38.19 28.47 12.25
CA PRO A 79 37.31 29.52 11.76
C PRO A 79 35.90 28.95 11.88
N ARG A 80 35.06 29.54 12.74
CA ARG A 80 33.67 29.12 12.88
C ARG A 80 33.01 29.49 11.57
N VAL A 81 33.02 28.55 10.61
CA VAL A 81 32.26 28.62 9.38
C VAL A 81 30.85 29.01 9.80
N SER A 82 30.33 30.10 9.25
CA SER A 82 29.03 30.61 9.65
C SER A 82 27.96 29.53 9.38
N PRO A 83 26.86 29.49 10.17
CA PRO A 83 25.76 28.55 9.90
C PRO A 83 25.25 28.67 8.46
N GLU A 84 25.26 29.87 7.89
CA GLU A 84 24.94 30.14 6.48
C GLU A 84 25.89 29.44 5.50
N GLU A 85 27.20 29.56 5.70
CA GLU A 85 28.20 28.88 4.87
C GLU A 85 28.11 27.35 4.97
N GLN A 86 27.79 26.82 6.16
CA GLN A 86 27.59 25.38 6.35
C GLN A 86 26.34 24.89 5.60
N VAL A 87 25.21 25.61 5.75
CA VAL A 87 23.98 25.32 5.00
C VAL A 87 24.24 25.38 3.50
N ALA A 88 24.90 26.43 3.00
CA ALA A 88 25.22 26.57 1.58
C ALA A 88 26.11 25.42 1.06
N ALA A 89 27.07 24.94 1.85
CA ALA A 89 27.91 23.79 1.50
C ALA A 89 27.07 22.51 1.35
N HIS A 90 26.18 22.22 2.30
CA HIS A 90 25.28 21.07 2.22
C HIS A 90 24.32 21.16 1.04
N LEU A 91 23.78 22.36 0.77
CA LEU A 91 22.90 22.59 -0.40
C LEU A 91 23.63 22.35 -1.72
N THR A 92 24.89 22.76 -1.82
CA THR A 92 25.72 22.50 -3.02
C THR A 92 25.95 21.00 -3.24
N SER A 93 26.02 20.23 -2.15
CA SER A 93 26.14 18.76 -2.18
C SER A 93 24.80 18.03 -2.32
N GLY A 94 23.66 18.74 -2.32
CA GLY A 94 22.32 18.15 -2.34
C GLY A 94 21.88 17.50 -1.02
N GLU A 95 22.59 17.77 0.08
CA GLU A 95 22.35 17.18 1.40
C GLU A 95 21.32 18.01 2.19
N PHE A 96 20.07 18.04 1.72
CA PHE A 96 19.02 18.87 2.31
C PHE A 96 18.74 18.55 3.80
N GLY A 97 18.84 17.29 4.21
CA GLY A 97 18.65 16.89 5.61
C GLY A 97 19.68 17.53 6.55
N GLN A 98 20.96 17.49 6.18
CA GLN A 98 22.04 18.11 6.96
C GLN A 98 21.90 19.64 6.98
N ALA A 99 21.49 20.24 5.87
CA ALA A 99 21.22 21.68 5.81
C ALA A 99 20.10 22.11 6.78
N ILE A 100 19.03 21.31 6.92
CA ILE A 100 17.94 21.55 7.88
C ILE A 100 18.44 21.40 9.31
N GLU A 101 19.20 20.34 9.61
CA GLU A 101 19.75 20.10 10.94
C GLU A 101 20.63 21.28 11.40
N VAL A 102 21.52 21.77 10.53
CA VAL A 102 22.35 22.95 10.82
C VAL A 102 21.49 24.18 11.08
N ALA A 103 20.47 24.44 10.26
CA ALA A 103 19.55 25.56 10.46
C ALA A 103 18.82 25.48 11.81
N GLU A 104 18.36 24.29 12.22
CA GLU A 104 17.66 24.07 13.49
C GLU A 104 18.55 24.31 14.73
N THR A 105 19.88 24.16 14.61
CA THR A 105 20.81 24.49 15.71
C THR A 105 20.91 25.98 16.02
N VAL A 106 20.53 26.86 15.09
CA VAL A 106 20.64 28.32 15.26
C VAL A 106 19.57 28.83 16.21
N SER A 107 19.97 29.47 17.31
CA SER A 107 19.04 29.95 18.35
C SER A 107 18.27 31.21 17.96
N ASN A 108 18.83 32.05 17.07
CA ASN A 108 18.16 33.25 16.58
C ASN A 108 17.06 32.86 15.59
N LEU A 109 15.81 33.27 15.86
CA LEU A 109 14.65 32.87 15.05
C LEU A 109 14.66 33.46 13.64
N GLN A 110 15.12 34.70 13.49
CA GLN A 110 15.23 35.37 12.19
C GLN A 110 16.30 34.70 11.33
N GLU A 111 17.47 34.43 11.92
CA GLU A 111 18.58 33.73 11.24
C GLU A 111 18.19 32.30 10.86
N ARG A 112 17.57 31.54 11.77
CA ARG A 112 17.01 30.20 11.48
C ARG A 112 16.00 30.25 10.34
N THR A 113 15.11 31.24 10.33
CA THR A 113 14.12 31.42 9.28
C THR A 113 14.78 31.64 7.92
N LEU A 114 15.80 32.49 7.86
CA LEU A 114 16.56 32.72 6.62
C LEU A 114 17.20 31.43 6.09
N LEU A 115 17.84 30.66 6.96
CA LEU A 115 18.47 29.39 6.58
C LEU A 115 17.46 28.36 6.08
N LEU A 116 16.33 28.22 6.77
CA LEU A 116 15.25 27.31 6.32
C LEU A 116 14.66 27.77 4.98
N LYS A 117 14.48 29.08 4.76
CA LYS A 117 14.04 29.62 3.46
C LYS A 117 15.05 29.33 2.34
N MET A 118 16.36 29.35 2.63
CA MET A 118 17.39 28.94 1.67
C MET A 118 17.24 27.47 1.26
N VAL A 119 16.98 26.58 2.23
CA VAL A 119 16.74 25.16 1.96
C VAL A 119 15.46 24.96 1.15
N VAL A 120 14.36 25.62 1.54
CA VAL A 120 13.08 25.59 0.83
C VAL A 120 13.27 26.00 -0.63
N LYS A 121 14.00 27.10 -0.87
CA LYS A 121 14.31 27.56 -2.23
C LYS A 121 15.07 26.51 -3.03
N ALA A 122 16.11 25.91 -2.46
CA ALA A 122 16.91 24.90 -3.15
C ALA A 122 16.10 23.62 -3.45
N GLN A 123 15.19 23.22 -2.56
CA GLN A 123 14.27 22.09 -2.78
C GLN A 123 13.23 22.39 -3.86
N MET A 124 12.70 23.62 -3.93
CA MET A 124 11.80 24.03 -5.00
C MET A 124 12.52 24.12 -6.35
N ASP A 125 13.74 24.66 -6.37
CA ASP A 125 14.57 24.77 -7.57
C ASP A 125 14.96 23.37 -8.12
N SER A 126 15.01 22.33 -7.27
CA SER A 126 15.20 20.93 -7.67
C SER A 126 13.90 20.19 -8.04
N GLY A 127 12.74 20.83 -7.90
CA GLY A 127 11.42 20.26 -8.16
C GLY A 127 10.85 19.39 -7.03
N ASP A 128 11.51 19.33 -5.87
CA ASP A 128 11.05 18.58 -4.70
C ASP A 128 10.12 19.42 -3.82
N PHE A 129 8.92 19.68 -4.32
CA PHE A 129 7.91 20.49 -3.64
C PHE A 129 7.37 19.85 -2.35
N MET A 130 7.45 18.52 -2.22
CA MET A 130 7.03 17.81 -1.01
C MET A 130 8.06 17.96 0.10
N ALA A 131 9.36 17.83 -0.20
CA ALA A 131 10.41 18.13 0.76
C ALA A 131 10.40 19.61 1.15
N ALA A 132 10.15 20.51 0.19
CA ALA A 132 9.98 21.94 0.46
C ALA A 132 8.86 22.21 1.47
N LEU A 133 7.69 21.55 1.34
CA LEU A 133 6.60 21.69 2.31
C LEU A 133 7.01 21.24 3.72
N GLY A 134 7.71 20.11 3.83
CA GLY A 134 8.26 19.63 5.09
C GLY A 134 9.17 20.67 5.74
N THR A 135 10.03 21.33 4.98
CA THR A 135 10.94 22.37 5.48
C THR A 135 10.20 23.67 5.84
N ILE A 136 9.19 24.08 5.06
CA ILE A 136 8.35 25.24 5.36
C ILE A 136 7.69 25.09 6.73
N ASN A 137 7.17 23.91 7.06
CA ASN A 137 6.54 23.65 8.36
C ASN A 137 7.49 23.82 9.56
N ARG A 138 8.80 23.84 9.34
CA ARG A 138 9.83 24.08 10.36
C ARG A 138 10.18 25.56 10.56
N ILE A 139 9.72 26.45 9.66
CA ILE A 139 9.96 27.90 9.77
C ILE A 139 9.28 28.41 11.05
N PRO A 140 10.00 29.06 11.98
CA PRO A 140 9.44 29.45 13.28
C PRO A 140 8.54 30.69 13.22
N LEU A 141 8.73 31.58 12.25
CA LEU A 141 7.94 32.81 12.10
C LEU A 141 6.73 32.57 11.19
N ASP A 142 5.52 32.84 11.70
CA ASP A 142 4.27 32.50 11.00
C ASP A 142 4.09 33.24 9.68
N GLU A 143 4.39 34.55 9.65
CA GLU A 143 4.29 35.37 8.43
C GLU A 143 5.23 34.85 7.32
N GLU A 144 6.46 34.52 7.69
CA GLU A 144 7.48 33.97 6.79
C GLU A 144 7.11 32.56 6.29
N ARG A 145 6.47 31.76 7.15
CA ARG A 145 5.95 30.44 6.80
C ARG A 145 4.83 30.55 5.78
N THR A 146 3.85 31.42 6.03
CA THR A 146 2.74 31.67 5.10
C THR A 146 3.25 32.20 3.76
N GLN A 147 4.23 33.12 3.78
CA GLN A 147 4.88 33.59 2.55
C GLN A 147 5.54 32.44 1.78
N ALA A 148 6.33 31.59 2.45
CA ALA A 148 7.01 30.47 1.82
C ALA A 148 6.01 29.41 1.28
N MET A 149 4.86 29.22 1.94
CA MET A 149 3.78 28.39 1.42
C MET A 149 3.21 28.94 0.10
N GLY A 150 3.00 30.26 0.02
CA GLY A 150 2.55 30.93 -1.19
C GLY A 150 3.57 30.85 -2.33
N GLU A 151 4.85 31.11 -2.04
CA GLU A 151 5.94 30.99 -3.01
C GLU A 151 6.05 29.56 -3.57
N ARG A 152 5.89 28.54 -2.72
CA ARG A 152 5.85 27.13 -3.14
C ARG A 152 4.66 26.83 -4.04
N ALA A 153 3.47 27.31 -3.70
CA ALA A 153 2.29 27.12 -4.53
C ALA A 153 2.46 27.75 -5.92
N GLN A 154 3.01 28.97 -5.98
CA GLN A 154 3.34 29.63 -7.24
C GLN A 154 4.40 28.88 -8.04
N ALA A 155 5.48 28.42 -7.39
CA ALA A 155 6.54 27.66 -8.04
C ALA A 155 6.04 26.31 -8.59
N MET A 156 5.17 25.61 -7.85
CA MET A 156 4.53 24.37 -8.29
C MET A 156 3.60 24.61 -9.49
N SER A 157 2.86 25.72 -9.49
CA SER A 157 2.03 26.15 -10.62
C SER A 157 2.86 26.48 -11.87
N LEU A 158 4.03 27.10 -11.70
CA LEU A 158 4.96 27.41 -12.81
C LEU A 158 5.66 26.17 -13.35
N ALA A 159 5.95 25.19 -12.48
CA ALA A 159 6.63 23.94 -12.83
C ALA A 159 5.71 22.88 -13.48
N GLY A 160 4.43 23.19 -13.70
CA GLY A 160 3.50 22.30 -14.41
C GLY A 160 3.08 21.04 -13.63
N GLY A 161 3.35 20.98 -12.32
CA GLY A 161 2.86 19.94 -11.42
C GLY A 161 1.48 20.30 -10.89
N SER A 162 0.49 19.43 -11.15
CA SER A 162 -0.89 19.43 -10.61
C SER A 162 -1.42 20.79 -10.16
N GLN A 163 -2.16 21.46 -11.05
CA GLN A 163 -2.92 22.65 -10.72
C GLN A 163 -4.02 22.28 -9.72
N LEU A 164 -3.77 22.40 -8.43
CA LEU A 164 -4.85 22.79 -7.53
C LEU A 164 -5.27 24.18 -8.02
N ALA A 165 -6.52 24.33 -8.45
CA ALA A 165 -7.05 25.65 -8.74
C ALA A 165 -6.92 26.52 -7.48
N ASP A 166 -6.21 27.64 -7.58
CA ASP A 166 -6.05 28.60 -6.50
C ASP A 166 -7.38 29.35 -6.33
N PHE A 167 -8.17 28.94 -5.33
CA PHE A 167 -9.46 29.56 -5.01
C PHE A 167 -9.34 30.65 -3.95
N THR A 168 -8.13 31.09 -3.59
CA THR A 168 -7.92 32.10 -2.53
C THR A 168 -8.66 33.39 -2.84
N GLU A 169 -8.56 33.90 -4.07
CA GLU A 169 -9.28 35.13 -4.49
C GLU A 169 -10.81 34.97 -4.43
N LEU A 170 -11.33 33.77 -4.74
CA LEU A 170 -12.75 33.49 -4.67
C LEU A 170 -13.24 33.37 -3.23
N ILE A 171 -12.44 32.76 -2.35
CA ILE A 171 -12.71 32.65 -0.92
C ILE A 171 -12.74 34.04 -0.28
N ASP A 172 -11.75 34.90 -0.59
CA ASP A 172 -11.70 36.29 -0.12
C ASP A 172 -12.90 37.10 -0.61
N LEU A 173 -13.31 36.90 -1.86
CA LEU A 173 -14.51 37.55 -2.41
C LEU A 173 -15.78 37.10 -1.65
N ILE A 174 -15.95 35.80 -1.40
CA ILE A 174 -17.12 35.28 -0.66
C ILE A 174 -17.11 35.82 0.77
N GLN A 175 -15.97 35.80 1.47
CA GLN A 175 -15.85 36.31 2.82
C GLN A 175 -16.11 37.82 2.90
N SER A 176 -15.68 38.60 1.90
CA SER A 176 -15.91 40.05 1.87
C SER A 176 -17.33 40.46 1.47
N GLN A 177 -18.03 39.63 0.67
CA GLN A 177 -19.37 39.95 0.14
C GLN A 177 -20.50 39.30 0.92
N THR A 178 -20.22 38.41 1.87
CA THR A 178 -21.24 37.73 2.68
C THR A 178 -21.06 38.06 4.16
N SER A 179 -22.19 38.25 4.86
CA SER A 179 -22.19 38.45 6.31
C SER A 179 -22.41 37.10 6.99
N GLY A 180 -21.31 36.36 7.19
CA GLY A 180 -21.27 35.10 7.92
C GLY A 180 -19.94 34.96 8.66
N GLY A 181 -19.96 34.42 9.88
CA GLY A 181 -18.75 34.10 10.65
C GLY A 181 -18.05 32.88 10.05
N TRP A 182 -17.39 33.07 8.91
CA TRP A 182 -16.62 32.03 8.21
C TRP A 182 -15.25 31.86 8.89
N ILE A 183 -15.22 31.16 10.02
CA ILE A 183 -14.00 30.93 10.81
C ILE A 183 -13.50 29.50 10.52
N ASP A 184 -12.23 29.39 10.13
CA ASP A 184 -11.57 28.14 9.72
C ASP A 184 -11.23 27.19 10.90
N ASP A 185 -11.55 27.57 12.13
CA ASP A 185 -11.31 26.79 13.35
C ASP A 185 -12.51 25.90 13.76
N GLY A 186 -13.58 25.89 12.95
CA GLY A 186 -14.79 25.12 13.22
C GLY A 186 -15.70 25.68 14.32
N SER A 187 -15.44 26.88 14.83
CA SER A 187 -16.27 27.55 15.86
C SER A 187 -17.37 28.48 15.31
N GLY A 188 -17.40 28.68 13.98
CA GLY A 188 -18.35 29.55 13.29
C GLY A 188 -19.67 28.88 12.86
N GLU A 189 -20.65 29.69 12.45
CA GLU A 189 -21.99 29.27 12.00
C GLU A 189 -21.97 28.57 10.62
N GLY A 190 -20.83 28.58 9.92
CA GLY A 190 -20.61 27.82 8.68
C GLY A 190 -19.13 27.62 8.35
N SER A 191 -18.78 26.48 7.75
CA SER A 191 -17.42 26.17 7.29
C SER A 191 -17.31 26.33 5.77
N LEU A 192 -16.33 27.10 5.28
CA LEU A 192 -15.94 27.11 3.86
C LEU A 192 -15.21 25.81 3.55
N ARG A 193 -15.72 25.01 2.62
CA ARG A 193 -15.05 23.80 2.12
C ARG A 193 -14.88 23.93 0.61
N GLN A 194 -13.67 23.68 0.11
CA GLN A 194 -13.44 23.60 -1.33
C GLN A 194 -14.32 22.52 -1.95
N PHE A 195 -14.93 22.83 -3.08
CA PHE A 195 -15.62 21.85 -3.91
C PHE A 195 -14.56 21.02 -4.65
N SER A 196 -14.48 19.72 -4.36
CA SER A 196 -13.59 18.82 -5.09
C SER A 196 -14.15 18.56 -6.50
N ALA A 197 -13.45 19.02 -7.54
CA ALA A 197 -13.71 18.60 -8.91
C ALA A 197 -13.09 17.21 -9.16
N GLY A 198 -13.77 16.34 -9.91
CA GLY A 198 -13.31 14.98 -10.22
C GLY A 198 -14.34 13.89 -9.92
N VAL A 199 -13.93 12.62 -10.08
CA VAL A 199 -14.75 11.46 -9.72
C VAL A 199 -14.44 11.06 -8.28
N ARG A 200 -15.45 11.13 -7.41
CA ARG A 200 -15.38 10.62 -6.03
C ARG A 200 -15.97 9.22 -6.01
N VAL A 201 -15.20 8.24 -5.53
CA VAL A 201 -15.70 6.89 -5.31
C VAL A 201 -16.24 6.79 -3.89
N ASP A 202 -17.56 6.63 -3.76
CA ASP A 202 -18.20 6.26 -2.49
C ASP A 202 -18.28 4.72 -2.40
N PRO A 203 -18.34 4.11 -1.19
CA PRO A 203 -18.49 2.66 -1.03
C PRO A 203 -19.72 2.04 -1.74
N ASN A 204 -20.70 2.86 -2.15
CA ASN A 204 -21.90 2.54 -2.93
C ASN A 204 -21.83 3.03 -4.39
N GLY A 205 -20.71 3.63 -4.81
CA GLY A 205 -20.54 4.39 -6.05
C GLY A 205 -20.04 3.53 -7.21
N MET A 206 -20.98 2.96 -7.95
CA MET A 206 -20.73 2.09 -9.10
C MET A 206 -20.19 2.86 -10.32
N LEU A 207 -18.97 2.54 -10.74
CA LEU A 207 -18.40 2.96 -12.03
C LEU A 207 -18.63 1.86 -13.09
N HIS A 208 -19.23 2.23 -14.22
CA HIS A 208 -19.33 1.36 -15.39
C HIS A 208 -18.27 1.75 -16.44
N HIS A 209 -17.53 0.75 -16.93
CA HIS A 209 -16.55 0.92 -17.99
C HIS A 209 -17.13 0.52 -19.36
N ILE A 210 -16.84 1.32 -20.39
CA ILE A 210 -17.15 1.00 -21.79
C ILE A 210 -15.82 0.68 -22.48
N SER A 211 -15.58 -0.56 -22.87
CA SER A 211 -14.37 -0.96 -23.61
C SER A 211 -14.63 -1.20 -25.11
N LYS A 212 -13.56 -1.07 -25.92
CA LYS A 212 -13.51 -1.47 -27.33
C LYS A 212 -12.82 -2.84 -27.46
N GLN A 213 -13.38 -3.70 -28.31
CA GLN A 213 -12.97 -5.09 -28.53
C GLN A 213 -11.64 -5.25 -29.26
N GLU A 214 -10.85 -6.24 -28.84
CA GLU A 214 -9.70 -6.79 -29.56
C GLU A 214 -10.18 -7.88 -30.56
N LEU A 215 -10.01 -7.64 -31.85
CA LEU A 215 -10.63 -8.46 -32.90
C LEU A 215 -9.87 -9.75 -33.26
N LYS A 216 -8.71 -10.04 -32.64
CA LYS A 216 -7.80 -11.11 -33.08
C LYS A 216 -7.64 -12.29 -32.12
N GLY A 217 -8.05 -12.17 -30.85
CA GLY A 217 -8.03 -13.28 -29.87
C GLY A 217 -6.63 -13.85 -29.54
N GLU A 218 -5.56 -13.19 -29.97
CA GLU A 218 -4.18 -13.68 -29.80
C GLU A 218 -3.71 -13.51 -28.34
N LEU A 219 -4.09 -12.41 -27.68
CA LEU A 219 -3.81 -12.17 -26.26
C LEU A 219 -4.66 -13.06 -25.34
N GLU A 220 -5.92 -13.29 -25.70
CA GLU A 220 -6.81 -14.22 -24.99
C GLU A 220 -6.24 -15.64 -24.99
N ALA A 221 -5.79 -16.13 -26.15
CA ALA A 221 -5.23 -17.47 -26.31
C ALA A 221 -3.88 -17.65 -25.58
N LEU A 222 -3.02 -16.63 -25.60
CA LEU A 222 -1.74 -16.64 -24.89
C LEU A 222 -1.97 -16.62 -23.37
N GLY A 223 -2.92 -15.80 -22.90
CA GLY A 223 -3.32 -15.74 -21.51
C GLY A 223 -3.98 -17.02 -21.00
N ALA A 224 -4.91 -17.62 -21.76
CA ALA A 224 -5.59 -18.85 -21.38
C ALA A 224 -4.62 -20.04 -21.25
N LYS A 225 -3.59 -20.12 -22.11
CA LYS A 225 -2.54 -21.15 -22.05
C LYS A 225 -1.61 -20.99 -20.85
N ALA A 226 -1.29 -19.76 -20.45
CA ALA A 226 -0.45 -19.50 -19.28
C ALA A 226 -1.13 -19.85 -17.95
N ARG A 227 -2.47 -19.74 -17.88
CA ARG A 227 -3.22 -19.75 -16.61
C ARG A 227 -3.82 -21.09 -16.20
N LYS A 228 -4.20 -21.95 -17.15
CA LYS A 228 -4.72 -23.31 -16.84
C LYS A 228 -3.68 -24.19 -16.12
N ALA A 229 -2.40 -23.83 -16.16
CA ALA A 229 -1.30 -24.62 -15.60
C ALA A 229 -0.96 -24.29 -14.13
N SER A 230 -1.48 -23.20 -13.55
CA SER A 230 -0.92 -22.64 -12.28
C SER A 230 -1.90 -22.52 -11.12
N LEU A 231 -3.19 -22.81 -11.32
CA LEU A 231 -4.20 -22.72 -10.26
C LEU A 231 -4.23 -24.01 -9.43
N ASN A 232 -4.12 -23.89 -8.11
CA ASN A 232 -4.42 -24.99 -7.20
C ASN A 232 -5.89 -25.41 -7.38
N LYS A 233 -6.17 -26.72 -7.37
CA LYS A 233 -7.52 -27.30 -7.55
C LYS A 233 -8.59 -26.66 -6.67
N ASN A 234 -8.24 -26.23 -5.45
CA ASN A 234 -9.18 -25.57 -4.53
C ASN A 234 -9.53 -24.13 -4.95
N VAL A 235 -8.60 -23.40 -5.55
CA VAL A 235 -8.84 -22.02 -6.02
C VAL A 235 -9.64 -22.03 -7.32
N ALA A 236 -9.43 -23.04 -8.16
CA ALA A 236 -10.16 -23.24 -9.40
C ALA A 236 -11.66 -23.56 -9.19
N GLN A 237 -12.08 -23.98 -8.00
CA GLN A 237 -13.48 -24.20 -7.67
C GLN A 237 -14.18 -22.89 -7.31
N ASN A 238 -15.41 -22.71 -7.81
CA ASN A 238 -16.29 -21.64 -7.37
C ASN A 238 -16.68 -21.86 -5.90
N SER A 239 -16.66 -20.78 -5.11
CA SER A 239 -17.15 -20.71 -3.74
C SER A 239 -18.06 -19.49 -3.57
N GLN A 240 -19.26 -19.71 -3.04
CA GLN A 240 -20.16 -18.61 -2.66
C GLN A 240 -19.63 -17.84 -1.43
N LEU A 241 -18.76 -18.46 -0.63
CA LEU A 241 -18.17 -17.86 0.57
C LEU A 241 -16.75 -18.40 0.79
N ARG A 242 -15.76 -17.77 0.18
CA ARG A 242 -14.33 -18.04 0.43
C ARG A 242 -13.85 -17.15 1.57
N LEU A 243 -13.22 -17.75 2.57
CA LEU A 243 -12.64 -17.08 3.73
C LEU A 243 -11.14 -16.90 3.51
N ILE A 244 -10.65 -15.69 3.70
CA ILE A 244 -9.23 -15.34 3.58
C ILE A 244 -8.80 -14.65 4.86
N SER A 245 -7.95 -15.34 5.62
CA SER A 245 -7.28 -14.74 6.79
C SER A 245 -6.23 -13.74 6.29
N LEU A 246 -6.37 -12.49 6.70
CA LEU A 246 -5.43 -11.43 6.34
C LEU A 246 -4.14 -11.56 7.12
N THR A 247 -4.20 -11.97 8.39
CA THR A 247 -2.99 -12.10 9.22
C THR A 247 -2.10 -13.27 8.78
N ARG A 248 -2.70 -14.40 8.37
CA ARG A 248 -1.94 -15.53 7.83
C ARG A 248 -1.40 -15.23 6.43
N LEU A 249 -2.18 -14.51 5.61
CA LEU A 249 -1.72 -14.06 4.31
C LEU A 249 -0.52 -13.11 4.43
N GLU A 250 -0.58 -12.15 5.35
CA GLU A 250 0.51 -11.23 5.64
C GLU A 250 1.78 -11.98 6.08
N LYS A 251 1.67 -12.90 7.05
CA LYS A 251 2.81 -13.72 7.51
C LYS A 251 3.47 -14.50 6.38
N GLU A 252 2.67 -15.12 5.52
CA GLU A 252 3.18 -15.90 4.38
C GLU A 252 3.84 -15.00 3.32
N VAL A 253 3.24 -13.84 3.03
CA VAL A 253 3.82 -12.84 2.11
C VAL A 253 5.15 -12.32 2.67
N GLN A 254 5.21 -12.02 3.96
CA GLN A 254 6.42 -11.58 4.64
C GLN A 254 7.53 -12.64 4.53
N GLN A 255 7.21 -13.90 4.82
CA GLN A 255 8.17 -15.00 4.68
C GLN A 255 8.70 -15.13 3.25
N LEU A 256 7.82 -15.06 2.24
CA LEU A 256 8.25 -15.12 0.84
C LEU A 256 9.21 -13.97 0.49
N ILE A 257 8.91 -12.76 0.95
CA ILE A 257 9.75 -11.58 0.70
C ILE A 257 11.12 -11.75 1.38
N GLU A 258 11.17 -12.26 2.61
CA GLU A 258 12.42 -12.55 3.34
C GLU A 258 13.26 -13.64 2.63
N GLU A 259 12.60 -14.61 1.99
CA GLU A 259 13.23 -15.61 1.13
C GLU A 259 13.66 -15.06 -0.25
N GLY A 260 13.43 -13.77 -0.54
CA GLY A 260 13.73 -13.15 -1.84
C GLY A 260 12.77 -13.58 -2.96
N ARG A 261 11.59 -14.07 -2.61
CA ARG A 261 10.55 -14.57 -3.52
C ARG A 261 9.37 -13.60 -3.58
N SER A 262 8.68 -13.57 -4.72
CA SER A 262 7.44 -12.81 -4.84
C SER A 262 6.22 -13.62 -4.36
N PRO A 263 5.17 -12.97 -3.85
CA PRO A 263 3.89 -13.62 -3.59
C PRO A 263 3.38 -14.36 -4.83
N VAL A 264 2.84 -15.55 -4.62
CA VAL A 264 2.27 -16.34 -5.72
C VAL A 264 0.98 -15.70 -6.25
N GLU A 265 0.62 -16.01 -7.50
CA GLU A 265 -0.52 -15.38 -8.16
C GLU A 265 -1.84 -15.56 -7.39
N THR A 266 -2.04 -16.71 -6.74
CA THR A 266 -3.23 -16.95 -5.92
C THR A 266 -3.28 -16.07 -4.67
N MET A 267 -2.15 -15.59 -4.15
CA MET A 267 -2.11 -14.62 -3.06
C MET A 267 -2.40 -13.21 -3.59
N LYS A 268 -1.75 -12.84 -4.71
CA LYS A 268 -1.95 -11.55 -5.37
C LYS A 268 -3.40 -11.30 -5.74
N MET A 269 -4.09 -12.32 -6.25
CA MET A 269 -5.48 -12.22 -6.68
C MET A 269 -6.49 -12.60 -5.56
N LEU A 270 -6.07 -12.55 -4.29
CA LEU A 270 -6.89 -12.89 -3.12
C LEU A 270 -7.73 -14.16 -3.34
N ALA A 271 -7.08 -15.21 -3.84
CA ALA A 271 -7.68 -16.50 -4.18
C ALA A 271 -8.98 -16.37 -5.01
N GLY A 272 -9.06 -15.43 -5.94
CA GLY A 272 -10.22 -15.27 -6.83
C GLY A 272 -11.43 -14.59 -6.20
N LEU A 273 -11.28 -13.93 -5.04
CA LEU A 273 -12.36 -13.21 -4.38
C LEU A 273 -12.86 -12.06 -5.26
N THR A 274 -14.14 -12.02 -5.60
CA THR A 274 -14.73 -11.02 -6.50
C THR A 274 -15.36 -9.84 -5.76
N ARG A 275 -15.70 -10.04 -4.49
CA ARG A 275 -16.29 -9.02 -3.61
C ARG A 275 -16.10 -9.42 -2.14
N VAL A 276 -15.83 -8.45 -1.28
CA VAL A 276 -15.94 -8.63 0.18
C VAL A 276 -17.40 -8.39 0.57
N GLU A 277 -18.04 -9.41 1.13
CA GLU A 277 -19.39 -9.32 1.68
C GLU A 277 -19.38 -9.31 3.22
N TYR A 278 -18.37 -9.95 3.82
CA TYR A 278 -18.24 -10.04 5.26
C TYR A 278 -16.80 -9.81 5.69
N VAL A 279 -16.65 -9.20 6.87
CA VAL A 279 -15.40 -9.14 7.61
C VAL A 279 -15.66 -9.78 8.97
N PHE A 280 -14.91 -10.84 9.28
CA PHE A 280 -14.93 -11.47 10.59
C PHE A 280 -13.71 -11.00 11.38
N VAL A 281 -13.95 -10.51 12.59
CA VAL A 281 -12.89 -10.09 13.51
C VAL A 281 -12.92 -11.04 14.70
N TYR A 282 -11.78 -11.66 15.00
CA TYR A 282 -11.57 -12.54 16.14
C TYR A 282 -10.51 -11.89 17.05
N PRO A 283 -10.91 -11.05 18.02
CA PRO A 283 -9.97 -10.28 18.84
C PRO A 283 -9.03 -11.14 19.68
N GLU A 284 -9.57 -12.23 20.25
CA GLU A 284 -8.80 -13.17 21.09
C GLU A 284 -7.68 -13.84 20.30
N ASP A 285 -7.95 -14.18 19.04
CA ASP A 285 -6.99 -14.80 18.12
C ASP A 285 -6.16 -13.77 17.35
N GLN A 286 -6.42 -12.47 17.57
CA GLN A 286 -5.88 -11.34 16.82
C GLN A 286 -5.99 -11.54 15.31
N GLU A 287 -7.15 -12.00 14.85
CA GLU A 287 -7.37 -12.43 13.46
C GLU A 287 -8.46 -11.59 12.77
N ILE A 288 -8.22 -11.30 11.49
CA ILE A 288 -9.16 -10.60 10.60
C ILE A 288 -9.32 -11.43 9.34
N VAL A 289 -10.54 -11.82 9.04
CA VAL A 289 -10.88 -12.64 7.88
C VAL A 289 -11.84 -11.88 6.98
N VAL A 290 -11.48 -11.72 5.70
CA VAL A 290 -12.40 -11.22 4.68
C VAL A 290 -13.09 -12.39 3.98
N ALA A 291 -14.36 -12.21 3.63
CA ALA A 291 -15.14 -13.28 3.03
C ALA A 291 -16.12 -12.79 1.95
N GLY A 292 -16.37 -13.65 0.98
CA GLY A 292 -17.36 -13.42 -0.07
C GLY A 292 -17.23 -14.41 -1.23
N PRO A 293 -17.93 -14.14 -2.35
CA PRO A 293 -17.92 -15.01 -3.52
C PRO A 293 -16.57 -14.98 -4.21
N ALA A 294 -16.05 -16.17 -4.54
CA ALA A 294 -14.77 -16.34 -5.19
C ALA A 294 -14.80 -17.44 -6.25
N GLU A 295 -14.04 -17.26 -7.32
CA GLU A 295 -14.03 -18.18 -8.46
C GLU A 295 -12.67 -18.19 -9.15
N ALA A 296 -12.50 -19.09 -10.12
CA ALA A 296 -11.36 -19.01 -11.02
C ALA A 296 -11.43 -17.71 -11.84
N TRP A 297 -10.28 -17.19 -12.27
CA TRP A 297 -10.23 -15.98 -13.09
C TRP A 297 -9.47 -16.18 -14.40
N ILE A 298 -9.78 -15.30 -15.34
CA ILE A 298 -9.07 -15.09 -16.59
C ILE A 298 -8.73 -13.61 -16.71
N TYR A 299 -7.81 -13.26 -17.60
CA TYR A 299 -7.56 -11.86 -17.92
C TYR A 299 -8.30 -11.57 -19.20
N ASN A 300 -9.12 -10.54 -19.18
CA ASN A 300 -9.83 -10.06 -20.36
C ASN A 300 -8.87 -9.33 -21.32
N GLU A 301 -9.40 -8.85 -22.43
CA GLU A 301 -8.66 -8.11 -23.46
C GLU A 301 -7.96 -6.85 -22.91
N GLN A 302 -8.46 -6.30 -21.81
CA GLN A 302 -7.90 -5.13 -21.13
C GLN A 302 -6.79 -5.51 -20.13
N GLY A 303 -6.45 -6.79 -20.01
CA GLY A 303 -5.47 -7.27 -19.05
C GLY A 303 -5.96 -7.24 -17.60
N LEU A 304 -7.28 -7.17 -17.36
CA LEU A 304 -7.86 -7.19 -16.02
C LEU A 304 -8.25 -8.61 -15.63
N ALA A 305 -7.87 -9.04 -14.42
CA ALA A 305 -8.31 -10.30 -13.84
C ALA A 305 -9.82 -10.25 -13.53
N VAL A 306 -10.59 -11.12 -14.19
CA VAL A 306 -12.05 -11.24 -14.04
C VAL A 306 -12.45 -12.68 -13.80
N GLY A 307 -13.46 -12.88 -12.97
CA GLY A 307 -14.03 -14.19 -12.67
C GLY A 307 -14.60 -14.88 -13.93
N VAL A 308 -14.37 -16.19 -14.04
CA VAL A 308 -14.73 -16.98 -15.24
C VAL A 308 -16.23 -17.09 -15.45
N GLU A 309 -17.02 -17.21 -14.38
CA GLU A 309 -18.47 -17.37 -14.46
C GLU A 309 -19.18 -16.03 -14.38
N SER A 310 -18.77 -15.15 -13.47
CA SER A 310 -19.48 -13.87 -13.25
C SER A 310 -19.01 -12.72 -14.16
N GLY A 311 -17.80 -12.80 -14.72
CA GLY A 311 -17.15 -11.69 -15.43
C GLY A 311 -16.79 -10.50 -14.53
N ARG A 312 -16.95 -10.61 -13.20
CA ARG A 312 -16.63 -9.54 -12.25
C ARG A 312 -15.11 -9.42 -12.06
N PRO A 313 -14.58 -8.21 -11.84
CA PRO A 313 -13.20 -8.04 -11.42
C PRO A 313 -12.88 -8.86 -10.16
N VAL A 314 -11.70 -9.47 -10.14
CA VAL A 314 -11.15 -10.12 -8.95
C VAL A 314 -10.38 -9.10 -8.14
N LEU A 315 -10.52 -9.16 -6.82
CA LEU A 315 -9.82 -8.28 -5.89
C LEU A 315 -8.33 -8.60 -5.85
N GLN A 316 -7.52 -7.56 -5.84
CA GLN A 316 -6.05 -7.66 -5.83
C GLN A 316 -5.50 -7.26 -4.45
N LEU A 317 -4.41 -7.90 -4.05
CA LEU A 317 -3.77 -7.69 -2.76
C LEU A 317 -3.11 -6.32 -2.65
N ASP A 318 -2.49 -5.84 -3.73
CA ASP A 318 -1.91 -4.50 -3.83
C ASP A 318 -2.98 -3.40 -3.71
N ASP A 319 -4.12 -3.55 -4.37
CA ASP A 319 -5.27 -2.66 -4.22
C ASP A 319 -5.78 -2.66 -2.78
N LEU A 320 -5.94 -3.83 -2.17
CA LEU A 320 -6.36 -3.94 -0.76
C LEU A 320 -5.37 -3.23 0.17
N VAL A 321 -4.07 -3.47 0.01
CA VAL A 321 -3.02 -2.82 0.82
C VAL A 321 -3.02 -1.32 0.59
N THR A 322 -3.20 -0.86 -0.65
CA THR A 322 -3.28 0.57 -0.98
C THR A 322 -4.45 1.21 -0.25
N ILE A 323 -5.64 0.60 -0.32
CA ILE A 323 -6.84 1.08 0.37
C ILE A 323 -6.61 1.14 1.89
N LEU A 324 -6.05 0.08 2.49
CA LEU A 324 -5.78 0.04 3.93
C LEU A 324 -4.81 1.15 4.36
N ARG A 325 -3.82 1.49 3.53
CA ARG A 325 -2.88 2.60 3.81
C ARG A 325 -3.54 3.96 3.63
N THR A 326 -4.30 4.15 2.55
CA THR A 326 -5.02 5.40 2.25
C THR A 326 -6.00 5.77 3.36
N PHE A 327 -6.69 4.80 3.97
CA PHE A 327 -7.65 5.02 5.05
C PHE A 327 -7.13 4.63 6.44
N SER A 328 -5.81 4.56 6.61
CA SER A 328 -5.20 4.45 7.94
C SER A 328 -5.28 5.79 8.69
N ASP A 329 -5.06 5.79 10.00
CA ASP A 329 -5.08 7.01 10.85
C ASP A 329 -4.15 8.13 10.35
N ASN A 330 -3.13 7.78 9.56
CA ASN A 330 -2.16 8.72 8.97
C ASN A 330 -2.28 8.81 7.43
N GLY A 331 -3.33 8.23 6.86
CA GLY A 331 -3.57 8.21 5.42
C GLY A 331 -4.25 9.48 4.90
N GLU A 332 -4.37 9.60 3.58
CA GLU A 332 -5.03 10.74 2.93
C GLU A 332 -6.55 10.74 3.12
N GLU A 333 -7.13 9.62 3.60
CA GLU A 333 -8.57 9.39 3.83
C GLU A 333 -9.47 9.67 2.61
N ILE A 334 -8.88 9.80 1.42
CA ILE A 334 -9.55 10.18 0.18
C ILE A 334 -9.03 9.32 -0.98
N PHE A 335 -9.97 8.86 -1.81
CA PHE A 335 -9.70 8.38 -3.17
C PHE A 335 -10.31 9.36 -4.17
N GLY A 336 -9.47 9.93 -5.03
CA GLY A 336 -9.91 10.84 -6.08
C GLY A 336 -8.92 10.91 -7.23
N CYS A 337 -9.45 11.20 -8.42
CA CYS A 337 -8.65 11.69 -9.54
C CYS A 337 -9.32 12.94 -10.10
N SER A 338 -8.52 13.99 -10.32
CA SER A 338 -8.98 15.17 -11.03
C SER A 338 -8.98 14.88 -12.52
N PHE A 339 -10.08 15.21 -13.19
CA PHE A 339 -10.18 15.21 -14.64
C PHE A 339 -10.25 16.64 -15.12
N ASP A 340 -9.10 17.31 -15.19
CA ASP A 340 -9.05 18.68 -15.69
C ASP A 340 -9.03 18.66 -17.23
N PRO A 341 -10.10 19.13 -17.90
CA PRO A 341 -10.11 19.18 -19.35
C PRO A 341 -9.06 20.18 -19.85
N ARG A 342 -8.28 19.77 -20.84
CA ARG A 342 -7.29 20.64 -21.49
C ARG A 342 -7.95 21.93 -21.98
N ALA A 343 -7.25 23.07 -21.82
CA ALA A 343 -7.74 24.39 -22.22
C ALA A 343 -8.21 24.45 -23.69
N GLU A 344 -7.49 23.80 -24.60
CA GLU A 344 -7.87 23.66 -26.01
C GLU A 344 -9.19 22.91 -26.22
N GLY A 345 -9.47 21.91 -25.38
CA GLY A 345 -10.73 21.18 -25.36
C GLY A 345 -11.89 22.07 -24.92
N LEU A 346 -11.68 22.83 -23.84
CA LEU A 346 -12.66 23.80 -23.34
C LEU A 346 -12.96 24.89 -24.38
N ALA A 347 -11.95 25.39 -25.09
CA ALA A 347 -12.12 26.39 -26.15
C ALA A 347 -13.00 25.86 -27.30
N ARG A 348 -12.72 24.64 -27.79
CA ARG A 348 -13.53 24.00 -28.85
C ARG A 348 -14.99 23.77 -28.43
N VAL A 349 -15.22 23.36 -27.19
CA VAL A 349 -16.58 23.18 -26.66
C VAL A 349 -17.31 24.53 -26.56
N LYS A 350 -16.64 25.59 -26.06
CA LYS A 350 -17.21 26.95 -26.01
C LYS A 350 -17.58 27.46 -27.40
N GLU A 351 -16.73 27.24 -28.39
CA GLU A 351 -16.98 27.63 -29.77
C GLU A 351 -18.18 26.88 -30.36
N PHE A 352 -18.26 25.57 -30.16
CA PHE A 352 -19.41 24.75 -30.60
C PHE A 352 -20.74 25.22 -29.98
N VAL A 353 -20.76 25.47 -28.67
CA VAL A 353 -21.96 25.96 -27.95
C VAL A 353 -22.39 27.34 -28.44
N THR A 354 -21.44 28.20 -28.79
CA THR A 354 -21.75 29.55 -29.31
C THR A 354 -22.31 29.50 -30.74
N GLN A 355 -21.99 28.45 -31.50
CA GLN A 355 -22.45 28.26 -32.88
C GLN A 355 -23.77 27.47 -32.99
N SER A 356 -24.30 26.93 -31.90
CA SER A 356 -25.52 26.11 -31.84
C SER A 356 -26.74 26.90 -31.35
#